data_AF-A0A9E5I5U6-F1
#
_entry.id   AF-A0A9E5I5U6-F1
#
_cell.length_a   1.000
_cell.length_b   1.000
_cell.length_c   1.000
_cell.angle_alpha   90.00
_cell.angle_beta   90.00
_cell.angle_gamma   90.00
#
_symmetry.space_group_name_H-M   'P 1'
#
loop_
_entity.id
_entity.type
_entity.pdbx_description
1 polymer ?
#
loop_
_entity_poly.entity_id
_entity_poly.type
_entity_poly.pdbx_seq_one_letter_code
_entity_poly.pdbx_strand_id
1 'polypeptide(L)'
;FDRHHLQYLNLIEKINCEYCAYANGILAYVTEIAARTEQYWCPIKHFRCVKCAHKRYRHFFNFGDAEGYARNLEAIRKQFRDIK
;
A
#
# COMPACT_ATOMS: atom_id res chain seq x y z
N PHE A 1 -4.90 -14.02 -11.87
CA PHE A 1 -6.10 -14.83 -12.18
C PHE A 1 -5.87 -15.90 -13.26
N ASP A 2 -4.64 -16.11 -13.74
CA ASP A 2 -4.35 -17.10 -14.81
C ASP A 2 -4.22 -18.55 -14.30
N ARG A 3 -4.12 -18.74 -12.98
CA ARG A 3 -3.77 -20.05 -12.38
C ARG A 3 -4.89 -21.11 -12.45
N HIS A 4 -6.07 -20.74 -12.92
CA HIS A 4 -7.23 -21.63 -13.12
C HIS A 4 -7.13 -22.51 -14.37
N HIS A 5 -6.32 -22.07 -15.34
CA HIS A 5 -6.09 -22.78 -16.60
C HIS A 5 -5.08 -23.92 -16.47
N LEU A 6 -4.39 -24.07 -15.33
CA LEU A 6 -3.46 -25.18 -15.15
C LEU A 6 -4.26 -26.48 -15.00
N GLN A 7 -4.06 -27.36 -15.98
CA GLN A 7 -4.83 -28.60 -16.16
C GLN A 7 -4.54 -29.67 -15.10
N TYR A 8 -3.48 -29.50 -14.31
CA TYR A 8 -3.09 -30.45 -13.26
C TYR A 8 -3.68 -30.13 -11.88
N LEU A 9 -4.40 -29.01 -11.72
CA LEU A 9 -5.00 -28.62 -10.44
C LEU A 9 -6.41 -29.23 -10.29
N ASN A 10 -6.68 -29.91 -9.17
CA ASN A 10 -8.02 -30.39 -8.85
C ASN A 10 -8.98 -29.21 -8.56
N LEU A 11 -10.30 -29.48 -8.59
CA LEU A 11 -11.32 -28.46 -8.37
C LEU A 11 -11.17 -27.72 -7.04
N ILE A 12 -10.83 -28.43 -5.96
CA ILE A 12 -10.61 -27.85 -4.62
C ILE A 12 -9.41 -26.90 -4.62
N GLU A 13 -8.33 -27.27 -5.31
CA GLU A 13 -7.12 -26.43 -5.40
C GLU A 13 -7.38 -25.16 -6.21
N LYS A 14 -8.25 -25.24 -7.23
CA LYS A 14 -8.71 -24.04 -7.97
C LYS A 14 -9.49 -23.10 -7.06
N ILE A 15 -10.44 -23.61 -6.26
CA ILE A 15 -11.19 -22.80 -5.29
C ILE A 15 -10.24 -22.14 -4.27
N ASN A 16 -9.27 -22.89 -3.75
CA ASN A 16 -8.25 -22.33 -2.85
C ASN A 16 -7.41 -21.24 -3.53
N CYS A 17 -7.12 -21.37 -4.83
CA CYS A 17 -6.40 -20.35 -5.58
C CYS A 17 -7.20 -19.06 -5.71
N GLU A 18 -8.51 -19.13 -6.00
CA GLU A 18 -9.40 -17.93 -6.04
C GLU A 18 -9.48 -17.30 -4.67
N TYR A 19 -9.67 -18.13 -3.64
CA TYR A 19 -9.71 -17.67 -2.27
C TYR A 19 -8.45 -16.89 -1.90
N CYS A 20 -7.27 -17.45 -2.16
CA CYS A 20 -6.00 -16.76 -1.92
C CYS A 20 -5.87 -15.48 -2.75
N ALA A 21 -6.27 -15.49 -4.03
CA ALA A 21 -6.23 -14.31 -4.88
C ALA A 21 -7.14 -13.19 -4.34
N TYR A 22 -8.34 -13.55 -3.92
CA TYR A 22 -9.32 -12.64 -3.34
C TYR A 22 -8.83 -12.07 -1.99
N ALA A 23 -8.35 -12.92 -1.08
CA ALA A 23 -7.80 -12.51 0.21
C ALA A 23 -6.61 -11.55 0.03
N ASN A 24 -5.69 -11.85 -0.90
CA ASN A 24 -4.59 -10.95 -1.22
C ASN A 24 -5.07 -9.62 -1.83
N GLY A 25 -6.12 -9.65 -2.65
CA GLY A 25 -6.77 -8.45 -3.17
C GLY A 25 -7.35 -7.56 -2.06
N ILE A 26 -8.03 -8.17 -1.09
CA ILE A 26 -8.54 -7.45 0.09
C ILE A 26 -7.40 -6.86 0.89
N LEU A 27 -6.35 -7.64 1.19
CA LEU A 27 -5.20 -7.15 1.94
C LEU A 27 -4.52 -5.96 1.22
N ALA A 28 -4.39 -6.02 -0.10
CA ALA A 28 -3.87 -4.92 -0.89
C ALA A 28 -4.75 -3.66 -0.80
N TYR A 29 -6.08 -3.82 -0.84
CA TYR A 29 -7.02 -2.72 -0.68
C TYR A 29 -6.96 -2.09 0.71
N VAL A 30 -6.95 -2.91 1.77
CA VAL A 30 -6.81 -2.43 3.16
C VAL A 30 -5.47 -1.72 3.36
N THR A 31 -4.38 -2.27 2.82
CA THR A 31 -3.04 -1.64 2.90
C THR A 31 -3.03 -0.28 2.20
N GLU A 32 -3.70 -0.15 1.06
CA GLU A 32 -3.83 1.13 0.36
C GLU A 32 -4.62 2.13 1.20
N ILE A 33 -5.75 1.74 1.80
CA ILE A 33 -6.51 2.61 2.72
C ILE A 33 -5.62 3.10 3.87
N ALA A 34 -4.93 2.17 4.54
CA ALA A 34 -4.04 2.49 5.66
C ALA A 34 -2.92 3.46 5.22
N ALA A 35 -2.35 3.26 4.03
CA ALA A 35 -1.34 4.14 3.47
C ALA A 35 -1.88 5.55 3.16
N ARG A 36 -3.16 5.68 2.75
CA ARG A 36 -3.80 7.00 2.55
C ARG A 36 -4.04 7.70 3.88
N THR A 37 -4.52 6.97 4.88
CA THR A 37 -4.75 7.53 6.22
C THR A 37 -3.45 7.97 6.85
N GLU A 38 -2.37 7.21 6.67
CA GLU A 38 -1.04 7.59 7.15
C GLU A 38 -0.53 8.84 6.45
N GLN A 39 -0.65 8.92 5.11
CA GLN A 39 -0.27 10.11 4.33
C GLN A 39 -1.07 11.36 4.73
N TYR A 40 -2.34 11.20 5.09
CA TYR A 40 -3.19 12.32 5.50
C TYR A 40 -2.88 12.80 6.92
N TRP A 41 -2.69 11.89 7.88
CA TRP A 41 -2.46 12.25 9.28
C TRP A 41 -1.01 12.65 9.55
N CYS A 42 -0.05 11.80 9.19
CA CYS A 42 1.36 11.97 9.55
C CYS A 42 2.30 11.40 8.46
N PRO A 43 2.58 12.15 7.38
CA PRO A 43 3.44 11.71 6.29
C PRO A 43 4.94 11.80 6.64
N ILE A 44 5.37 11.20 7.75
CA ILE A 44 6.77 11.23 8.23
C ILE A 44 7.33 9.82 8.23
N LYS A 45 8.54 9.65 7.68
CA LYS A 45 9.25 8.36 7.70
C LYS A 45 9.65 8.01 9.12
N HIS A 46 9.56 6.72 9.44
CA HIS A 46 10.12 6.12 10.63
C HIS A 46 11.64 6.27 10.65
N PHE A 47 12.22 6.43 11.84
CA PHE A 47 13.66 6.51 12.07
C PHE A 47 14.40 5.26 11.58
N ARG A 48 13.78 4.08 11.74
CA ARG A 48 14.34 2.80 11.29
C ARG A 48 13.79 2.44 9.90
N CYS A 49 14.61 1.76 9.12
CA CYS A 49 14.22 1.26 7.81
C CYS A 49 13.04 0.27 7.95
N VAL A 50 11.96 0.54 7.22
CA VAL A 50 10.77 -0.32 7.17
C VAL A 50 10.94 -1.30 6.01
N LYS A 51 11.04 -2.60 6.32
CA LYS A 51 11.30 -3.65 5.31
C LYS A 51 10.16 -3.85 4.30
N CYS A 52 8.92 -3.57 4.71
CA CYS A 52 7.73 -3.74 3.89
C CYS A 52 6.91 -2.45 3.84
N ALA A 53 7.55 -1.35 3.42
CA ALA A 53 6.85 -0.07 3.29
C ALA A 53 5.85 -0.12 2.12
N HIS A 54 4.67 0.46 2.32
CA HIS A 54 3.70 0.61 1.23
C HIS A 54 4.20 1.60 0.17
N LYS A 55 3.62 1.55 -1.04
CA LYS A 55 4.06 2.35 -2.19
C LYS A 55 4.17 3.85 -1.89
N ARG A 56 3.26 4.39 -1.05
CA ARG A 56 3.18 5.82 -0.70
C ARG A 56 4.28 6.33 0.23
N TYR A 57 5.02 5.44 0.89
CA TYR A 57 6.07 5.81 1.85
C TYR A 57 7.21 6.61 1.19
N ARG A 58 7.36 6.49 -0.14
CA ARG A 58 8.29 7.29 -0.95
C ARG A 58 8.00 8.79 -0.91
N HIS A 59 6.74 9.19 -0.69
CA HIS A 59 6.30 10.58 -0.68
C HIS A 59 6.41 11.21 0.71
N PHE A 60 6.82 10.46 1.74
CA PHE A 60 6.85 10.96 3.10
C PHE A 60 8.10 11.80 3.36
N PHE A 61 7.98 12.75 4.28
CA PHE A 61 9.10 13.55 4.78
C PHE A 61 10.11 12.65 5.50
N ASN A 62 11.38 13.02 5.42
CA ASN A 62 12.42 12.32 6.17
C ASN A 62 12.25 12.61 7.66
N PHE A 63 12.67 11.66 8.49
CA PHE A 63 12.67 11.83 9.93
C PHE A 63 13.52 13.07 10.31
N GLY A 64 12.95 14.01 11.06
CA GLY A 64 13.62 15.24 11.51
C GLY A 64 13.52 16.45 10.56
N ASP A 65 12.88 16.33 9.40
CA ASP A 65 12.73 17.44 8.44
C ASP A 65 11.55 18.37 8.79
N ALA A 66 11.71 19.20 9.83
CA ALA A 66 10.65 20.09 10.32
C ALA A 66 10.28 21.20 9.32
N GLU A 67 11.27 21.75 8.60
CA GLU A 67 11.06 22.84 7.65
C GLU A 67 10.34 22.38 6.38
N GLY A 68 10.67 21.19 5.85
CA GLY A 68 9.96 20.63 4.69
C GLY A 68 8.55 20.18 5.06
N TYR A 69 8.37 19.63 6.27
CA TYR A 69 7.06 19.30 6.82
C TYR A 69 6.15 20.54 6.87
N ALA A 70 6.57 21.63 7.52
CA ALA A 70 5.75 22.84 7.64
C ALA A 70 5.38 23.47 6.29
N ARG A 71 6.30 23.47 5.31
CA ARG A 71 6.08 24.10 4.00
C ARG A 71 5.19 23.30 3.07
N ASN A 72 5.25 21.96 3.12
CA ASN A 72 4.65 21.11 2.09
C ASN A 72 3.56 20.16 2.62
N LEU A 73 3.20 20.24 3.91
CA LEU A 73 2.23 19.35 4.55
C LEU A 73 0.91 19.26 3.78
N GLU A 74 0.33 20.41 3.41
CA GLU A 74 -0.95 20.46 2.71
C GLU A 74 -0.87 19.86 1.30
N ALA A 75 0.25 20.04 0.62
CA ALA A 75 0.48 19.49 -0.71
C ALA A 75 0.53 17.96 -0.66
N ILE A 76 1.29 17.38 0.28
CA ILE A 76 1.40 15.93 0.42
C ILE A 76 0.09 15.30 0.88
N ARG A 77 -0.67 15.96 1.77
CA ARG A 77 -1.99 15.50 2.22
C ARG A 77 -3.01 15.38 1.08
N LYS A 78 -2.89 16.21 0.04
CA LYS A 78 -3.79 16.23 -1.12
C LYS A 78 -3.21 15.49 -2.33
N GLN A 79 -1.98 14.96 -2.23
CA GLN A 79 -1.30 14.29 -3.33
C GLN A 79 -1.82 12.87 -3.52
N PHE A 80 -2.83 12.74 -4.38
CA PHE A 80 -3.44 11.46 -4.75
C PHE A 80 -3.56 11.25 -6.26
N ARG A 81 -2.73 11.95 -7.05
CA ARG A 81 -2.77 11.93 -8.54
C ARG A 81 -2.43 10.58 -9.16
N ASP A 82 -1.80 9.69 -8.41
CA ASP A 82 -1.42 8.32 -8.76
C ASP A 82 -2.58 7.31 -8.67
N ILE A 83 -3.76 7.72 -8.22
CA ILE A 83 -4.97 6.88 -8.20
C ILE A 83 -5.61 6.93 -9.59
N LYS A 84 -5.55 5.82 -10.32
CA LYS A 84 -6.39 5.53 -11.49
C LYS A 84 -7.39 4.45 -11.15
#